data_AF-A0A6B0TV62-F1
#
_entry.id   AF-A0A6B0TV62-F1
#
_cell.length_a   1.000
_cell.length_b   1.000
_cell.length_c   1.000
_cell.angle_alpha   90.00
_cell.angle_beta   90.00
_cell.angle_gamma   90.00
#
_symmetry.space_group_name_H-M   'P 1'
#
loop_
_entity.id
_entity.type
_entity.pdbx_description
1 polymer ?
#
loop_
_entity_poly.entity_id
_entity_poly.type
_entity_poly.pdbx_seq_one_letter_code
_entity_poly.pdbx_strand_id
1 'polypeptide(L)' 'MLNDRFGTMIVQALLHGFVVFSAALASNPEGNEPKVFNLTIALEKFVNLFQEHYKTQVDWTDIQSENKRMKELFETKK' A
#
# COMPACT_ATOMS: atom_id res chain seq x y z
N MET A 1 -16.16 28.83 -11.97
CA MET A 1 -16.30 27.80 -13.03
C MET A 1 -14.99 27.11 -13.44
N LEU A 2 -13.80 27.51 -12.94
CA LEU A 2 -12.53 26.81 -13.22
C LEU A 2 -12.24 25.65 -12.23
N ASN A 3 -12.87 25.66 -11.06
CA ASN A 3 -12.60 24.69 -9.98
C ASN A 3 -13.24 23.30 -10.24
N ASP A 4 -14.40 23.25 -10.89
CA ASP A 4 -15.12 21.99 -11.15
C ASP A 4 -14.44 21.14 -12.23
N ARG A 5 -13.71 21.79 -13.15
CA ARG A 5 -13.03 21.14 -14.27
C ARG A 5 -11.73 20.45 -13.86
N PHE A 6 -11.02 21.00 -12.87
CA PHE A 6 -9.87 20.35 -12.26
C PHE A 6 -10.29 19.17 -11.38
N GLY A 7 -11.36 19.32 -10.60
CA GLY A 7 -11.90 18.24 -9.78
C GLY A 7 -12.35 17.04 -10.62
N THR A 8 -13.08 17.28 -11.71
CA THR A 8 -13.52 16.21 -12.63
C THR A 8 -12.36 15.50 -13.31
N MET A 9 -11.31 16.23 -13.71
CA MET A 9 -10.13 15.63 -14.34
C MET A 9 -9.31 14.76 -13.37
N ILE A 10 -9.20 15.17 -12.09
CA ILE A 10 -8.56 14.38 -11.03
C ILE A 10 -9.38 13.12 -10.72
N VAL A 11 -10.70 13.24 -10.57
CA VAL A 11 -11.59 12.10 -10.31
C VAL A 11 -11.54 11.08 -11.45
N GLN A 12 -11.52 11.54 -12.69
CA GLN A 12 -11.41 10.67 -13.85
C GLN A 12 -10.07 9.94 -13.90
N ALA A 13 -8.95 10.62 -13.63
CA ALA A 13 -7.63 9.99 -13.56
C ALA A 13 -7.53 8.95 -12.43
N LEU A 14 -8.08 9.26 -11.24
CA LEU A 14 -8.14 8.33 -10.12
C LEU A 14 -9.00 7.10 -10.45
N LEU A 15 -10.14 7.30 -11.11
CA LEU A 15 -11.03 6.20 -11.53
C LEU A 15 -10.33 5.27 -12.53
N HIS A 16 -9.61 5.82 -13.51
CA HIS A 16 -8.87 5.03 -14.48
C HIS A 16 -7.71 4.28 -13.82
N GLY A 17 -6.99 4.90 -12.88
CA GLY A 17 -5.96 4.24 -12.09
C GLY A 17 -6.50 3.07 -11.28
N PHE A 18 -7.67 3.23 -10.65
CA PHE A 18 -8.34 2.18 -9.88
C PHE A 18 -8.79 1.00 -10.74
N VAL A 19 -9.32 1.27 -11.94
CA VAL A 19 -9.74 0.23 -12.90
C VAL A 19 -8.53 -0.54 -13.42
N VAL A 20 -7.44 0.15 -13.80
CA VAL A 20 -6.21 -0.49 -14.28
C VAL A 20 -5.56 -1.33 -13.17
N PHE A 21 -5.51 -0.83 -11.94
CA PHE A 21 -5.00 -1.58 -10.79
C PHE A 21 -5.82 -2.84 -10.51
N SER A 22 -7.15 -2.74 -10.57
CA SER A 22 -8.06 -3.88 -10.38
C SER A 22 -7.91 -4.93 -11.49
N ALA A 23 -7.71 -4.50 -12.74
CA ALA A 23 -7.45 -5.39 -13.87
C ALA A 23 -6.09 -6.10 -13.73
N ALA A 24 -5.04 -5.39 -13.32
CA ALA A 24 -3.72 -5.97 -13.06
C ALA A 24 -3.79 -7.03 -11.94
N LEU A 25 -4.51 -6.73 -10.85
CA LEU A 25 -4.71 -7.65 -9.74
C LEU A 25 -5.51 -8.89 -10.15
N ALA A 26 -6.54 -8.74 -10.97
CA ALA A 26 -7.33 -9.86 -11.49
C ALA A 26 -6.57 -10.72 -12.52
N SER A 27 -5.63 -10.12 -13.26
CA SER A 27 -4.83 -10.80 -14.29
C SER A 27 -3.66 -11.63 -13.74
N ASN A 28 -3.37 -11.52 -12.44
CA ASN A 28 -2.31 -12.29 -11.79
C ASN A 28 -2.95 -13.40 -10.93
N PRO A 29 -3.22 -14.60 -11.49
CA PRO A 29 -3.75 -15.71 -10.71
C PRO A 29 -2.58 -16.31 -9.93
N GLU A 30 -2.15 -15.63 -8.88
CA GLU A 30 -1.25 -16.23 -7.90
C GLU A 30 -2.00 -17.35 -7.19
N GLY A 31 -1.71 -18.58 -7.61
CA GLY A 31 -1.69 -19.78 -6.79
C GLY A 31 -3.04 -20.26 -6.27
N ASN A 32 -3.33 -21.55 -6.48
CA ASN A 32 -4.38 -22.28 -5.77
C ASN A 32 -4.03 -22.50 -4.29
N GLU A 33 -3.68 -21.44 -3.56
CA GLU A 33 -3.54 -21.44 -2.12
C GLU A 33 -4.84 -20.90 -1.49
N PRO A 34 -5.23 -21.34 -0.29
CA PRO A 34 -6.47 -20.89 0.33
C PRO A 34 -6.46 -19.36 0.42
N LYS A 35 -7.49 -18.71 -0.13
CA LYS A 35 -7.71 -17.23 -0.08
C LYS A 35 -8.03 -16.75 1.35
N VAL A 36 -7.23 -17.12 2.33
CA VAL A 36 -7.32 -16.53 3.66
C VAL A 36 -6.50 -15.25 3.60
N PHE A 37 -7.19 -14.11 3.70
CA PHE A 37 -6.50 -12.83 3.87
C PHE A 37 -5.73 -12.86 5.18
N ASN A 38 -4.41 -12.94 5.09
CA ASN A 38 -3.51 -12.82 6.22
C ASN A 38 -2.83 -11.46 6.15
N LEU A 39 -3.10 -10.61 7.14
CA LEU A 39 -2.59 -9.24 7.19
C LEU A 39 -1.06 -9.21 7.15
N THR A 40 -0.38 -10.16 7.81
CA THR A 40 1.08 -10.26 7.79
C THR A 40 1.59 -10.51 6.38
N ILE A 41 1.01 -11.47 5.66
CA ILE A 41 1.40 -11.80 4.28
C ILE A 41 1.14 -10.61 3.35
N ALA A 42 0.01 -9.91 3.53
CA ALA A 42 -0.32 -8.74 2.72
C ALA A 42 0.68 -7.59 2.94
N LEU A 43 1.07 -7.34 4.20
CA LEU A 43 2.06 -6.33 4.55
C LEU A 43 3.45 -6.68 4.01
N GLU A 44 3.88 -7.93 4.13
CA GLU A 44 5.15 -8.39 3.56
C GLU A 44 5.20 -8.18 2.03
N LYS A 45 4.14 -8.55 1.31
CA LYS A 45 4.04 -8.32 -0.14
C LYS A 45 4.09 -6.82 -0.48
N PHE A 46 3.38 -5.98 0.27
CA PHE A 46 3.40 -4.54 0.07
C PHE A 46 4.80 -3.96 0.28
N VAL A 47 5.48 -4.36 1.37
CA VAL A 47 6.84 -3.90 1.69
C VAL A 47 7.81 -4.29 0.57
N ASN A 48 7.78 -5.54 0.11
CA ASN A 48 8.64 -6.01 -0.97
C ASN A 48 8.45 -5.19 -2.25
N LEU A 49 7.19 -4.96 -2.66
CA LEU A 49 6.88 -4.13 -3.84
C LEU A 49 7.35 -2.69 -3.67
N PHE A 50 7.20 -2.12 -2.48
CA PHE A 50 7.66 -0.75 -2.19
C PHE A 50 9.18 -0.64 -2.29
N GLN A 51 9.91 -1.58 -1.69
CA GLN A 51 11.37 -1.61 -1.72
C GLN A 51 11.90 -1.75 -3.15
N GLU A 52 11.29 -2.62 -3.96
CA GLU A 52 11.66 -2.80 -5.36
C GLU A 52 11.42 -1.51 -6.17
N HIS A 53 10.23 -0.92 -6.04
CA HIS A 53 9.84 0.22 -6.86
C HIS A 53 10.65 1.48 -6.53
N TYR A 54 10.88 1.75 -5.24
CA TYR A 54 11.55 2.96 -4.79
C TYR A 54 13.05 2.76 -4.53
N LYS A 55 13.58 1.53 -4.66
CA LYS A 55 14.98 1.18 -4.38
C LYS A 55 15.42 1.61 -2.98
N THR A 56 14.54 1.44 -2.00
CA THR A 56 14.77 1.80 -0.61
C THR A 56 14.65 0.58 0.29
N GLN A 57 15.30 0.64 1.46
CA GLN A 57 15.08 -0.34 2.52
C GLN A 57 13.94 0.17 3.42
N VAL A 58 12.91 -0.67 3.59
CA VAL A 58 11.78 -0.35 4.45
C VAL A 58 11.94 -1.13 5.76
N ASP A 59 12.07 -0.38 6.85
CA ASP A 59 11.98 -0.91 8.21
C ASP A 59 10.54 -0.74 8.68
N TRP A 60 9.82 -1.85 8.79
CA TRP A 60 8.42 -1.86 9.20
C TRP A 60 8.26 -2.70 10.47
N THR A 61 7.38 -2.27 11.35
CA THR A 61 7.06 -3.00 12.57
C THR A 61 5.60 -2.76 12.94
N ASP A 62 5.02 -3.67 13.71
CA ASP A 62 3.68 -3.49 14.27
C ASP A 62 3.67 -2.30 15.25
N ILE A 63 2.58 -1.53 15.32
CA ILE A 63 2.46 -0.42 16.27
C ILE A 63 2.56 -0.89 17.74
N GLN A 64 2.26 -2.16 18.01
CA GLN A 64 2.40 -2.81 19.31
C GLN A 64 3.78 -3.43 19.53
N SER A 65 4.70 -3.31 18.57
CA SER A 65 6.05 -3.89 18.62
C SER A 65 6.81 -3.45 19.86
N GLU A 66 7.47 -4.40 20.51
CA GLU A 66 8.35 -4.13 21.65
C GLU A 66 9.72 -3.56 21.24
N ASN A 67 9.97 -3.37 19.94
CA ASN A 67 11.21 -2.79 19.45
C ASN A 67 11.40 -1.37 19.99
N LYS A 68 12.41 -1.22 20.86
CA LYS A 68 12.72 0.03 21.57
C LYS A 68 12.92 1.22 20.63
N ARG A 69 13.62 1.03 19.51
CA ARG A 69 13.86 2.10 18.50
C ARG A 69 12.56 2.59 17.88
N MET A 70 11.62 1.67 17.62
CA MET A 70 10.34 2.02 17.00
C MET A 70 9.40 2.69 18.01
N LYS A 71 9.40 2.27 19.28
CA LYS A 71 8.67 2.96 20.35
C LYS A 71 9.11 4.42 20.48
N GLU A 72 10.42 4.68 20.50
CA GLU A 72 10.96 6.04 20.55
C GLU A 72 10.49 6.89 19.35
N LEU A 73 10.40 6.31 18.15
CA LEU A 73 9.89 7.00 16.95
C LEU A 73 8.39 7.31 16.99
N PHE A 74 7.58 6.49 17.66
CA PHE A 74 6.14 6.72 17.81
C PHE A 74 5.83 7.68 18.97
N GLU A 75 6.56 7.59 20.08
CA GLU A 75 6.40 8.47 21.25
C GLU A 75 6.81 9.92 20.96
N THR A 76 7.81 10.14 20.10
CA THR A 76 8.26 11.49 19.68
C THR A 76 7.27 12.25 18.79
N LYS A 77 6.16 11.63 18.38
CA LYS A 77 5.10 12.25 17.58
C LYS A 77 3.84 12.66 18.38
N LYS A 78 3.82 12.45 19.70
CA LYS A 78 2.80 13.01 20.60
C LYS A 78 3.05 14.49 20.88
#